data_AF-A0A9D9CVP6-F1
#
_entry.id   AF-A0A9D9CVP6-F1
#
_cell.length_a   1.000
_cell.length_b   1.000
_cell.length_c   1.000
_cell.angle_alpha   90.00
_cell.angle_beta   90.00
_cell.angle_gamma   90.00
#
_symmetry.space_group_name_H-M   'P 1'
#
loop_
_entity.id
_entity.type
_entity.pdbx_description
1 polymer ?
#
loop_
_entity_poly.entity_id
_entity_poly.type
_entity_poly.pdbx_seq_one_letter_code
_entity_poly.pdbx_strand_id
1 'polypeptide(L)' 'VSNWDKITPSSFTLVVDYNKINSKSKKINVEVANSAEGIFGISLHPDQVEFIIETKTEQ' A
#
# COMPACT_ATOMS: atom_id res chain seq x y z
N VAL A 1 12.14 13.38 25.13
CA VAL A 1 11.04 12.79 24.34
C VAL A 1 11.68 11.91 23.30
N SER A 2 11.40 10.62 23.35
CA SER A 2 11.96 9.63 22.42
C SER A 2 11.48 9.93 21.00
N ASN A 3 12.27 9.61 19.97
CA ASN A 3 11.81 9.77 18.57
C ASN A 3 10.58 8.89 18.28
N TRP A 4 10.42 7.79 19.03
CA TRP A 4 9.25 6.91 19.00
C TRP A 4 7.96 7.63 19.40
N ASP A 5 8.04 8.61 20.33
CA ASP A 5 6.86 9.35 20.83
C ASP A 5 6.28 10.31 19.78
N LYS A 6 7.01 10.57 18.68
CA LYS A 6 6.59 11.46 17.60
C LYS A 6 5.97 10.72 16.42
N ILE A 7 5.97 9.38 16.44
CA ILE A 7 5.44 8.57 15.35
C ILE A 7 3.93 8.52 15.46
N THR A 8 3.26 8.88 14.37
CA THR A 8 1.80 8.89 14.27
C THR A 8 1.37 8.10 13.05
N PRO A 9 0.09 7.69 12.95
CA PRO A 9 -0.42 7.06 11.74
C PRO A 9 -0.19 7.92 10.48
N SER A 10 -0.29 9.24 10.60
CA SER A 10 0.00 10.20 9.52
C SER A 10 1.47 10.26 9.09
N SER A 11 2.38 9.65 9.84
CA SER A 11 3.78 9.51 9.45
C SER A 11 3.99 8.41 8.39
N PHE A 12 2.95 7.67 8.03
CA PHE A 12 3.00 6.60 7.04
C PHE A 12 2.03 6.88 5.89
N THR A 13 2.48 6.58 4.67
CA THR A 13 1.65 6.55 3.48
C THR A 13 1.74 5.18 2.85
N LEU A 14 0.61 4.50 2.75
CA LEU A 14 0.48 3.22 2.05
C LEU A 14 -0.24 3.44 0.74
N VAL A 15 0.19 2.74 -0.31
CA VAL A 15 -0.40 2.85 -1.65
C VAL A 15 -0.62 1.48 -2.27
N VAL A 16 -1.58 1.43 -3.18
CA VAL A 16 -1.81 0.31 -4.09
C VAL A 16 -1.73 0.88 -5.51
N ASP A 17 -0.69 0.52 -6.25
CA ASP A 17 -0.49 1.03 -7.61
C ASP A 17 -1.18 0.15 -8.65
N TYR A 18 -2.40 0.51 -9.03
CA TYR A 18 -3.19 -0.25 -10.00
C TYR A 18 -2.54 -0.37 -11.39
N ASN A 19 -1.55 0.46 -11.73
CA ASN A 19 -0.80 0.28 -12.98
C ASN A 19 0.08 -0.99 -12.96
N LYS A 20 0.37 -1.54 -11.77
CA LYS A 20 1.09 -2.80 -11.59
C LYS A 20 0.17 -4.02 -11.62
N ILE A 21 -1.11 -3.85 -11.92
CA ILE A 21 -2.02 -4.98 -12.07
C ILE A 21 -1.49 -5.91 -13.17
N ASN A 22 -1.25 -7.15 -12.77
CA ASN A 22 -0.92 -8.24 -13.66
C ASN A 22 -2.19 -9.05 -13.94
N SER A 23 -2.57 -9.21 -15.20
CA SER A 23 -3.76 -9.98 -15.61
C SER A 23 -3.75 -11.44 -15.16
N LYS A 24 -2.59 -11.98 -14.76
CA LYS A 24 -2.42 -13.33 -14.21
C LYS A 24 -2.64 -13.43 -12.70
N SER A 25 -2.74 -12.31 -11.98
CA SER A 25 -2.97 -12.25 -10.54
C SER A 25 -4.24 -11.45 -10.25
N LYS A 26 -5.07 -11.92 -9.31
CA LYS A 26 -6.21 -11.13 -8.78
C LYS A 26 -5.84 -10.29 -7.55
N LYS A 27 -4.57 -10.33 -7.16
CA LYS A 27 -4.03 -9.65 -5.99
C LYS A 27 -2.97 -8.65 -6.40
N ILE A 28 -2.94 -7.54 -5.68
CA ILE A 28 -1.97 -6.47 -5.81
C ILE A 28 -1.35 -6.16 -4.45
N ASN A 29 -0.05 -5.89 -4.43
CA ASN A 29 0.66 -5.60 -3.20
C ASN A 29 0.28 -4.22 -2.66
N VAL A 30 0.23 -4.11 -1.34
CA VAL A 30 0.25 -2.83 -0.64
C VAL A 30 1.71 -2.43 -0.46
N GLU A 31 2.05 -1.19 -0.79
CA GLU A 31 3.41 -0.68 -0.75
C GLU A 31 3.51 0.51 0.21
N VAL A 32 4.63 0.62 0.91
CA VAL A 32 4.94 1.80 1.73
C VAL A 32 5.53 2.88 0.82
N ALA A 33 4.75 3.94 0.56
CA ALA A 33 5.22 5.09 -0.21
C ALA A 33 6.03 6.07 0.66
N ASN A 34 5.67 6.17 1.94
CA ASN A 34 6.37 7.01 2.91
C ASN A 34 6.29 6.42 4.31
N SER A 35 7.33 6.62 5.12
CA SER A 35 7.37 6.24 6.53
C SER A 35 8.16 7.27 7.35
N ALA A 36 7.98 7.26 8.67
CA ALA A 36 8.80 8.06 9.57
C ALA A 36 10.29 7.73 9.41
N GLU A 37 11.15 8.74 9.56
CA GLU A 37 12.60 8.58 9.48
C GLU A 37 13.11 7.61 10.56
N GLY A 38 14.05 6.74 10.20
CA GLY A 38 14.65 5.77 11.10
C GLY A 38 13.78 4.53 11.39
N ILE A 39 12.65 4.37 10.69
CA ILE A 39 11.83 3.15 10.76
C ILE A 39 12.27 2.15 9.71
N PHE A 40 12.53 0.93 10.15
CA PHE A 40 12.89 -0.22 9.32
C PHE A 40 12.04 -1.43 9.70
N GLY A 41 11.89 -2.39 8.79
CA GLY A 41 11.19 -3.65 9.07
C GLY A 41 9.68 -3.51 9.22
N ILE A 42 9.04 -2.64 8.44
CA ILE A 42 7.59 -2.48 8.44
C ILE A 42 6.93 -3.77 7.93
N SER A 43 5.99 -4.30 8.70
CA SER A 43 5.12 -5.42 8.28
C SER A 43 3.72 -4.89 7.97
N LEU A 44 3.17 -5.32 6.84
CA LEU A 44 1.86 -4.90 6.36
C LEU A 44 0.84 -6.02 6.52
N HIS A 45 -0.33 -5.68 7.05
CA HIS A 45 -1.44 -6.61 7.24
C HIS A 45 -2.77 -5.94 6.87
N PRO A 46 -3.40 -6.30 5.73
CA PRO A 46 -2.88 -7.22 4.71
C PRO A 46 -1.73 -6.59 3.91
N ASP A 47 -0.83 -7.43 3.38
CA ASP A 47 0.24 -7.04 2.44
C ASP A 47 -0.20 -7.10 0.98
N GLN A 48 -1.36 -7.71 0.71
CA GLN A 48 -1.99 -7.80 -0.60
C GLN A 48 -3.50 -7.60 -0.51
N VAL A 49 -4.07 -6.96 -1.51
CA VAL A 49 -5.52 -6.78 -1.65
C VAL A 49 -6.01 -7.36 -2.97
N GLU A 50 -7.27 -7.80 -2.99
CA GLU A 50 -7.92 -8.25 -4.22
C GLU A 50 -8.52 -7.07 -4.99
N PHE A 51 -8.55 -7.17 -6.33
CA PHE A 51 -9.14 -6.14 -7.19
C PHE A 51 -10.06 -6.77 -8.24
N ILE A 52 -10.99 -5.95 -8.75
CA ILE A 52 -11.90 -6.29 -9.84
C ILE A 52 -11.73 -5.23 -10.93
N ILE A 53 -11.45 -5.65 -12.17
CA ILE A 53 -11.43 -4.76 -13.34
C ILE A 53 -12.76 -4.92 -14.08
N GLU A 54 -13.55 -3.85 -14.14
CA GLU A 54 -14.74 -3.78 -14.98
C GLU A 54 -14.40 -3.01 -16.27
N THR A 55 -14.49 -3.69 -17.41
CA THR A 55 -14.44 -3.03 -18.72
C THR A 55 -15.83 -2.51 -19.05
N LYS A 56 -16.03 -1.19 -18.98
CA LYS A 56 -17.22 -0.57 -19.57
C LYS A 56 -17.09 -0.60 -21.08
N THR A 57 -17.94 -1.36 -21.76
CA THR A 57 -18.12 -1.24 -23.21
C THR A 57 -18.95 0.02 -23.44
N GLU A 58 -18.36 1.05 -24.04
CA GLU A 58 -19.14 2.18 -24.55
C GLU A 58 -20.09 1.64 -25.62
N GLN A 59 -21.40 1.85 -25.42
CA GLN A 59 -22.46 1.49 -26.36
C GLN A 59 -22.56 2.50 -27.49
#